data_AF-A0A6N8FK83-F1
#
_entry.id   AF-A0A6N8FK83-F1
#
_cell.length_a   1.000
_cell.length_b   1.000
_cell.length_c   1.000
_cell.angle_alpha   90.00
_cell.angle_beta   90.00
_cell.angle_gamma   90.00
#
_symmetry.space_group_name_H-M   'P 1'
#
loop_
_entity.id
_entity.type
_entity.pdbx_description
1 polymer ?
#
loop_
_entity_poly.entity_id
_entity_poly.type
_entity_poly.pdbx_seq_one_letter_code
_entity_poly.pdbx_strand_id
1 'polypeptide(L)'
;MSTNNKPNYNSLGNINHLYEKAIRGIEEYINKGKAYKDMTSEEYQNEVNSIHKSIEIYGKAYELNAYSTQKLEEDFDKIRLVLKKLLL
;
A
#
# COMPACT_ATOMS: atom_id res chain seq x y z
N MET A 1 3.90 -21.65 -17.99
CA MET A 1 4.97 -20.73 -17.57
C MET A 1 4.33 -19.64 -16.72
N SER A 2 4.43 -19.72 -15.39
CA SER A 2 4.03 -18.63 -14.49
C SER A 2 5.28 -18.14 -13.78
N THR A 3 5.90 -17.09 -14.34
CA THR A 3 6.91 -16.33 -13.61
C THR A 3 6.18 -15.58 -12.50
N ASN A 4 6.23 -16.14 -11.29
CA ASN A 4 5.87 -15.44 -10.08
C ASN A 4 6.80 -14.22 -9.95
N ASN A 5 6.40 -13.08 -10.52
CA ASN A 5 6.98 -11.77 -10.25
C ASN A 5 6.61 -11.34 -8.83
N LYS A 6 7.06 -12.10 -7.82
CA LYS A 6 7.08 -11.62 -6.45
C LYS A 6 8.05 -10.45 -6.39
N PRO A 7 7.69 -9.32 -5.77
CA PRO A 7 8.60 -8.20 -5.66
C PRO A 7 9.92 -8.66 -5.02
N ASN A 8 11.04 -8.25 -5.62
CA ASN A 8 12.35 -8.65 -5.12
C ASN A 8 12.71 -7.79 -3.91
N TYR A 9 12.43 -8.26 -2.69
CA TYR A 9 12.71 -7.52 -1.46
C TYR A 9 14.17 -7.65 -0.97
N ASN A 10 15.09 -8.20 -1.78
CA ASN A 10 16.42 -8.63 -1.32
C ASN A 10 17.41 -7.51 -1.00
N SER A 11 17.04 -6.23 -1.09
CA SER A 11 17.91 -5.13 -0.67
C SER A 11 17.14 -3.99 0.00
N LEU A 12 17.76 -3.40 1.03
CA LEU A 12 17.21 -2.27 1.79
C LEU A 12 16.86 -1.08 0.87
N GLY A 13 17.70 -0.84 -0.16
CA GLY A 13 17.42 0.19 -1.16
C GLY A 13 16.17 -0.10 -2.01
N ASN A 14 15.91 -1.37 -2.34
CA ASN A 14 14.73 -1.71 -3.13
C ASN A 14 13.44 -1.66 -2.29
N ILE A 15 13.49 -2.09 -1.02
CA ILE A 15 12.31 -1.96 -0.15
C ILE A 15 11.96 -0.49 0.09
N ASN A 16 12.93 0.41 0.27
CA ASN A 16 12.67 1.84 0.43
C ASN A 16 11.92 2.43 -0.78
N HIS A 17 12.37 2.12 -2.00
CA HIS A 17 11.71 2.60 -3.21
C HIS A 17 10.29 2.04 -3.38
N LEU A 18 10.12 0.74 -3.11
CA LEU A 18 8.82 0.09 -3.16
C LEU A 18 7.88 0.68 -2.11
N TYR A 19 8.40 0.98 -0.92
CA TYR A 19 7.67 1.58 0.19
C TYR A 19 7.18 2.99 -0.15
N GLU A 20 8.05 3.89 -0.63
CA GLU A 20 7.65 5.24 -1.02
C GLU A 20 6.57 5.22 -2.11
N LYS A 21 6.69 4.30 -3.07
CA LYS A 21 5.64 4.10 -4.10
C LYS A 21 4.32 3.61 -3.50
N ALA A 22 4.38 2.68 -2.55
CA ALA A 22 3.21 2.15 -1.87
C ALA A 22 2.47 3.26 -1.10
N ILE A 23 3.19 4.03 -0.28
CA ILE A 23 2.60 5.12 0.50
C ILE A 23 2.02 6.22 -0.41
N ARG A 24 2.72 6.58 -1.49
CA ARG A 24 2.16 7.53 -2.48
C ARG A 24 0.87 7.02 -3.12
N GLY A 25 0.80 5.73 -3.44
CA GLY A 25 -0.44 5.12 -3.97
C GLY A 25 -1.60 5.19 -2.98
N ILE A 26 -1.32 4.98 -1.69
CA ILE A 26 -2.30 5.15 -0.60
C ILE A 26 -2.78 6.61 -0.53
N GLU A 27 -1.87 7.58 -0.58
CA GLU A 27 -2.21 9.01 -0.57
C GLU A 27 -3.04 9.42 -1.80
N GLU A 28 -2.67 8.95 -2.99
CA GLU A 28 -3.43 9.16 -4.22
C GLU A 28 -4.87 8.62 -4.08
N TYR A 29 -5.04 7.43 -3.51
CA TYR A 29 -6.37 6.86 -3.25
C TYR A 29 -7.18 7.73 -2.26
N ILE A 30 -6.56 8.16 -1.16
CA ILE A 30 -7.20 9.05 -0.18
C ILE A 30 -7.67 10.34 -0.87
N ASN A 31 -6.81 10.93 -1.70
CA ASN A 31 -7.05 12.20 -2.39
C ASN A 31 -8.09 12.10 -3.52
N LYS A 32 -8.17 10.96 -4.22
CA LYS A 32 -9.23 10.71 -5.22
C LYS A 32 -10.63 10.86 -4.60
N GLY A 33 -10.78 10.51 -3.32
CA GLY A 33 -12.04 10.70 -2.58
C GLY A 33 -13.23 9.88 -3.08
N LYS A 34 -13.05 9.02 -4.09
CA LYS A 34 -14.11 8.13 -4.62
C LYS A 34 -14.49 7.11 -3.55
N ALA A 35 -15.79 6.98 -3.28
CA ALA A 35 -16.31 5.90 -2.46
C ALA A 35 -16.54 4.65 -3.32
N TYR A 36 -16.66 3.48 -2.67
CA TYR A 36 -16.94 2.21 -3.37
C TYR A 36 -18.14 2.30 -4.33
N LYS A 37 -19.22 2.98 -3.88
CA LYS A 37 -20.44 3.19 -4.68
C LYS A 37 -20.22 3.96 -5.99
N ASP A 38 -19.11 4.68 -6.12
CA ASP A 38 -18.76 5.49 -7.29
C ASP A 38 -17.80 4.75 -8.23
N MET A 39 -17.53 3.46 -7.96
CA MET A 39 -16.62 2.61 -8.71
C MET A 39 -17.38 1.44 -9.35
N THR A 40 -16.91 1.01 -10.51
CA THR A 40 -17.27 -0.31 -11.04
C THR A 40 -16.63 -1.42 -10.19
N SER A 41 -17.17 -2.64 -10.27
CA SER A 41 -16.61 -3.80 -9.56
C SER A 41 -15.14 -4.05 -9.93
N GLU A 42 -14.77 -3.82 -11.19
CA GLU A 42 -13.38 -3.97 -11.67
C GLU A 42 -12.46 -2.89 -11.08
N GLU A 43 -12.87 -1.63 -11.10
CA GLU A 43 -12.11 -0.54 -10.47
C GLU A 43 -11.92 -0.81 -8.98
N TYR A 44 -12.98 -1.20 -8.28
CA TYR A 44 -12.88 -1.53 -6.86
C TYR A 44 -11.90 -2.68 -6.59
N GLN A 45 -11.99 -3.75 -7.38
CA GLN A 45 -11.09 -4.90 -7.21
C GLN A 45 -9.63 -4.52 -7.49
N ASN A 46 -9.39 -3.64 -8.47
CA ASN A 46 -8.05 -3.11 -8.76
C ASN A 46 -7.52 -2.25 -7.61
N GLU A 47 -8.34 -1.38 -7.03
CA GLU A 47 -7.95 -0.55 -5.88
C GLU A 47 -7.67 -1.41 -4.64
N VAL A 48 -8.52 -2.38 -4.32
CA VAL A 48 -8.29 -3.35 -3.22
C VAL A 48 -6.98 -4.10 -3.41
N ASN A 49 -6.72 -4.61 -4.62
CA ASN A 49 -5.47 -5.32 -4.92
C ASN A 49 -4.24 -4.41 -4.77
N SER A 50 -4.35 -3.14 -5.17
CA SER A 50 -3.28 -2.14 -5.03
C SER A 50 -2.98 -1.82 -3.56
N ILE A 51 -4.04 -1.63 -2.76
CA ILE A 51 -3.96 -1.33 -1.33
C ILE A 51 -3.37 -2.52 -0.58
N HIS A 52 -3.79 -3.75 -0.91
CA HIS A 52 -3.27 -4.96 -0.29
C HIS A 52 -1.75 -5.12 -0.53
N LYS A 53 -1.29 -4.91 -1.78
CA LYS A 53 0.16 -4.90 -2.09
C LYS A 53 0.91 -3.83 -1.30
N SER A 54 0.31 -2.65 -1.14
CA SER A 54 0.91 -1.55 -0.38
C SER A 54 1.10 -1.91 1.10
N ILE A 55 0.13 -2.64 1.68
CA ILE A 55 0.20 -3.15 3.05
C ILE A 55 1.28 -4.22 3.19
N GLU A 56 1.41 -5.15 2.23
CA GLU A 56 2.49 -6.14 2.23
C GLU A 56 3.87 -5.48 2.21
N ILE A 57 4.05 -4.44 1.38
CA ILE A 57 5.30 -3.67 1.29
C ILE A 57 5.57 -2.91 2.59
N TYR A 58 4.55 -2.29 3.20
CA TYR A 58 4.66 -1.66 4.51
C TYR A 58 5.15 -2.67 5.57
N GLY A 59 4.55 -3.86 5.62
CA GLY A 59 4.95 -4.92 6.57
C GLY A 59 6.40 -5.33 6.38
N LYS A 60 6.87 -5.45 5.14
CA LYS A 60 8.29 -5.75 4.85
C LYS A 60 9.23 -4.61 5.24
N ALA A 61 8.84 -3.36 5.03
CA ALA A 61 9.62 -2.21 5.48
C ALA A 61 9.75 -2.16 7.01
N TYR A 62 8.67 -2.52 7.72
CA TYR A 62 8.65 -2.64 9.18
C TYR A 62 9.58 -3.76 9.67
N GLU A 63 9.47 -4.97 9.11
CA GLU A 63 10.35 -6.11 9.44
C GLU A 63 11.84 -5.79 9.27
N LEU A 64 12.18 -4.98 8.26
CA LEU A 64 13.56 -4.64 7.91
C LEU A 64 14.09 -3.38 8.62
N ASN A 65 13.29 -2.73 9.48
CA ASN A 65 13.62 -1.43 10.08
C ASN A 65 14.09 -0.41 9.02
N ALA A 66 13.39 -0.39 7.87
CA ALA A 66 13.75 0.43 6.72
C ALA A 66 13.64 1.95 6.99
N TYR A 67 12.78 2.33 7.94
CA TYR A 67 12.51 3.70 8.35
C TYR A 67 12.36 3.79 9.87
N SER A 68 12.33 5.02 10.41
CA SER A 68 12.06 5.26 11.82
C SER A 68 10.66 4.81 12.22
N THR A 69 10.49 4.37 13.46
CA THR A 69 9.20 3.98 14.02
C THR A 69 8.14 5.07 13.86
N GLN A 70 8.50 6.33 14.13
CA GLN A 70 7.59 7.46 13.97
C GLN A 70 7.03 7.57 12.55
N LYS A 71 7.88 7.49 11.52
CA LYS A 71 7.42 7.55 10.12
C LYS A 71 6.50 6.38 9.80
N LEU A 72 6.85 5.18 10.24
CA LEU A 72 6.03 3.99 10.01
C LEU A 72 4.65 4.12 10.68
N GLU A 73 4.59 4.68 11.88
CA GLU A 73 3.32 4.96 12.58
C GLU A 73 2.46 6.02 11.86
N GLU A 74 3.06 7.12 11.42
CA GLU A 74 2.37 8.16 10.65
C GLU A 74 1.80 7.60 9.34
N ASP A 75 2.58 6.78 8.62
CA ASP A 75 2.15 6.14 7.38
C ASP A 75 1.13 5.01 7.64
N PHE A 76 1.18 4.34 8.79
CA PHE A 76 0.18 3.36 9.19
C PHE A 76 -1.20 3.98 9.42
N ASP A 77 -1.26 5.22 9.93
CA ASP A 77 -2.53 5.93 10.08
C ASP A 77 -3.22 6.20 8.74
N LYS A 78 -2.44 6.48 7.68
CA LYS A 78 -2.96 6.61 6.30
C LYS A 78 -3.53 5.28 5.81
N ILE A 79 -2.80 4.18 6.01
CA ILE A 79 -3.26 2.83 5.67
C ILE A 79 -4.57 2.51 6.41
N ARG A 80 -4.64 2.80 7.71
CA ARG A 80 -5.83 2.58 8.54
C ARG A 80 -7.03 3.38 8.04
N LEU A 81 -6.83 4.61 7.59
CA LEU A 81 -7.88 5.43 6.99
C LEU A 81 -8.44 4.78 5.71
N VAL A 82 -7.56 4.28 4.83
CA VAL A 82 -7.97 3.61 3.59
C VAL A 82 -8.71 2.31 3.86
N LEU A 83 -8.24 1.48 4.79
CA LEU A 83 -8.91 0.24 5.17
C LEU A 83 -10.33 0.50 5.70
N LYS A 84 -10.53 1.56 6.50
CA LYS A 84 -11.86 1.98 6.93
C LYS A 84 -12.76 2.37 5.76
N LYS A 85 -12.22 3.06 4.76
CA LYS A 85 -12.97 3.46 3.55
C LYS A 85 -13.32 2.29 2.63
N LEU A 86 -12.54 1.21 2.64
CA LEU A 86 -12.85 0.00 1.86
C LEU A 86 -13.93 -0.88 2.51
N LEU A 87 -14.08 -0.81 3.84
CA LEU A 87 -15.09 -1.58 4.59
C LEU A 87 -16.46 -0.90 4.66
N LEU A 88 -16.57 0.35 4.18
CA LEU A 88 -17.79 1.18 4.16
C LEU A 88 -18.35 1.30 2.74
#